data_AF-A0A5N5EF75-F1
#
_entry.id   AF-A0A5N5EF75-F1
#
_cell.length_a   1.000
_cell.length_b   1.000
_cell.length_c   1.000
_cell.angle_alpha   90.00
_cell.angle_beta   90.00
_cell.angle_gamma   90.00
#
_symmetry.space_group_name_H-M   'P 1'
#
loop_
_entity.id
_entity.type
_entity.pdbx_description
1 polymer ?
#
loop_
_entity_poly.entity_id
_entity_poly.type
_entity_poly.pdbx_seq_one_letter_code
_entity_poly.pdbx_strand_id
1 'polypeptide(L)'
;MKKSGILNRHLAGAIAELGHGDTVLICDAGMPIPPGPRVVDLAFRAGTPSFAEVLDGLLDELVVEGATAALEVRDANPEATRLLDARFPNLELIPHDDLKARTATARLVVRTGEARPYANVLLRCGVFF
;
A
#
# COMPACT_ATOMS: atom_id res chain seq x y z
N MET A 1 -10.68 -23.39 -2.55
CA MET A 1 -11.31 -22.08 -2.77
C MET A 1 -11.43 -21.36 -1.43
N LYS A 2 -10.92 -20.13 -1.30
CA LYS A 2 -11.02 -19.31 -0.06
C LYS A 2 -12.47 -18.84 0.12
N LYS A 3 -12.97 -18.78 1.37
CA LYS A 3 -14.37 -18.41 1.67
C LYS A 3 -14.59 -16.90 1.86
N SER A 4 -13.55 -16.15 2.23
CA SER A 4 -13.62 -14.71 2.57
C SER A 4 -12.24 -14.04 2.40
N GLY A 5 -12.16 -12.72 2.55
CA GLY A 5 -10.94 -11.90 2.43
C GLY A 5 -10.40 -11.82 1.00
N ILE A 6 -9.13 -11.44 0.86
CA ILE A 6 -8.39 -11.33 -0.40
C ILE A 6 -8.34 -12.69 -1.10
N LEU A 7 -8.95 -12.74 -2.28
CA LEU A 7 -9.02 -13.94 -3.11
C LEU A 7 -7.84 -14.08 -4.08
N ASN A 8 -7.13 -13.00 -4.36
CA ASN A 8 -5.96 -13.05 -5.23
C ASN A 8 -4.90 -13.95 -4.60
N ARG A 9 -4.66 -15.13 -5.17
CA ARG A 9 -3.75 -16.15 -4.60
C ARG A 9 -2.32 -15.63 -4.38
N HIS A 10 -1.84 -14.73 -5.23
CA HIS A 10 -0.48 -14.20 -5.14
C HIS A 10 -0.37 -13.18 -4.01
N LEU A 11 -1.40 -12.34 -3.83
CA LEU A 11 -1.50 -11.42 -2.71
C LEU A 11 -1.74 -12.16 -1.39
N ALA A 12 -2.72 -13.06 -1.35
CA ALA A 12 -3.05 -13.86 -0.17
C ALA A 12 -1.85 -14.67 0.34
N GLY A 13 -1.07 -15.26 -0.58
CA GLY A 13 0.19 -15.92 -0.21
C GLY A 13 1.25 -14.95 0.28
N ALA A 14 1.39 -13.78 -0.36
CA ALA A 14 2.38 -12.79 0.03
C ALA A 14 2.10 -12.21 1.43
N ILE A 15 0.83 -11.91 1.75
CA ILE A 15 0.47 -11.38 3.08
C ILE A 15 0.65 -12.41 4.19
N ALA A 16 0.45 -13.70 3.90
CA ALA A 16 0.65 -14.78 4.86
C ALA A 16 2.13 -15.01 5.23
N GLU A 17 3.06 -14.46 4.46
CA GLU A 17 4.51 -14.53 4.70
C GLU A 17 5.03 -13.33 5.52
N LEU A 18 4.19 -12.34 5.83
CA LEU A 18 4.60 -11.12 6.54
C LEU A 18 4.80 -11.38 8.03
N GLY A 19 5.87 -10.82 8.59
CA GLY A 19 6.16 -10.75 10.01
C GLY A 19 6.09 -9.33 10.58
N HIS A 20 6.19 -9.21 11.90
CA HIS A 20 6.28 -7.91 12.55
C HIS A 20 7.51 -7.12 12.06
N GLY A 21 7.30 -5.85 11.71
CA GLY A 21 8.30 -4.96 11.15
C GLY A 21 8.44 -5.02 9.62
N ASP A 22 7.89 -6.04 8.96
CA ASP A 22 7.85 -6.07 7.50
C ASP A 22 7.04 -4.90 6.95
N THR A 23 7.41 -4.43 5.77
CA THR A 23 6.75 -3.30 5.13
C THR A 23 6.06 -3.68 3.83
N VAL A 24 4.87 -3.11 3.62
CA VAL A 24 4.02 -3.34 2.45
C VAL A 24 3.72 -1.99 1.82
N LEU A 25 4.19 -1.77 0.59
CA LEU A 25 3.82 -0.60 -0.19
C LEU A 25 2.56 -0.91 -1.00
N ILE A 26 1.50 -0.13 -0.82
CA ILE A 26 0.40 -0.05 -1.78
C ILE A 26 0.65 1.17 -2.64
N CYS A 27 0.68 1.02 -3.96
CA CYS A 27 1.05 2.11 -4.85
C CYS A 27 0.10 2.29 -6.05
N ASP A 28 0.10 3.51 -6.58
CA ASP A 28 -0.55 3.86 -7.82
C ASP A 28 0.15 3.20 -9.03
N ALA A 29 -0.45 3.36 -10.21
CA ALA A 29 0.07 2.77 -11.44
C ALA A 29 1.42 3.40 -11.89
N GLY A 30 1.78 4.58 -11.40
CA GLY A 30 2.96 5.35 -11.81
C GLY A 30 4.19 5.18 -10.92
N MET A 31 4.05 4.67 -9.70
CA MET A 31 5.15 4.49 -8.75
C MET A 31 6.26 3.59 -9.33
N PRO A 32 7.52 4.06 -9.39
CA PRO A 32 8.63 3.22 -9.83
C PRO A 32 8.94 2.15 -8.77
N ILE A 33 9.08 0.90 -9.21
CA ILE A 33 9.39 -0.23 -8.34
C ILE A 33 10.81 -0.72 -8.68
N PRO A 34 11.82 -0.46 -7.82
CA PRO A 34 13.17 -0.98 -8.01
C PRO A 34 13.22 -2.51 -7.85
N PRO A 35 14.29 -3.19 -8.31
CA PRO A 35 14.52 -4.60 -8.03
C PRO A 35 14.64 -4.86 -6.52
N GLY A 36 14.13 -6.00 -6.05
CA GLY A 36 14.21 -6.39 -4.63
C GLY A 36 12.88 -6.87 -4.05
N PRO A 37 11.87 -5.99 -3.90
CA PRO A 37 10.58 -6.37 -3.32
C PRO A 37 9.86 -7.43 -4.14
N ARG A 38 9.06 -8.26 -3.45
CA ARG A 38 8.04 -9.07 -4.12
C ARG A 38 6.95 -8.13 -4.63
N VAL A 39 6.59 -8.26 -5.91
CA VAL A 39 5.54 -7.43 -6.53
C VAL A 39 4.31 -8.27 -6.79
N VAL A 40 3.14 -7.77 -6.37
CA VAL A 40 1.84 -8.25 -6.81
C VAL A 40 1.18 -7.12 -7.59
N ASP A 41 1.20 -7.23 -8.91
CA ASP A 41 0.56 -6.26 -9.80
C ASP A 41 -0.92 -6.62 -10.00
N LEU A 42 -1.81 -5.77 -9.49
CA LEU A 42 -3.25 -5.90 -9.64
C LEU A 42 -3.81 -4.97 -10.72
N ALA A 43 -2.98 -4.08 -11.29
CA ALA A 43 -3.44 -3.08 -12.25
C ALA A 43 -4.04 -3.75 -13.48
N PHE A 44 -5.35 -3.59 -13.67
CA PHE A 44 -6.04 -4.11 -14.84
C PHE A 44 -6.27 -3.02 -15.88
N ARG A 45 -6.78 -1.87 -15.43
CA ARG A 45 -7.00 -0.65 -16.21
C ARG A 45 -6.77 0.57 -15.32
N ALA A 46 -6.61 1.74 -15.93
CA ALA A 46 -6.55 3.00 -15.18
C ALA A 46 -7.82 3.15 -14.31
N GLY A 47 -7.62 3.32 -13.01
CA GLY A 47 -8.63 3.37 -11.97
C GLY A 47 -9.11 2.00 -11.44
N THR A 48 -8.58 0.86 -11.90
CA THR A 48 -9.12 -0.47 -11.53
C THR A 48 -8.03 -1.53 -11.27
N PRO A 49 -7.97 -2.11 -10.04
CA PRO A 49 -8.71 -1.69 -8.85
C PRO A 49 -8.22 -0.32 -8.33
N SER A 50 -9.08 0.40 -7.62
CA SER A 50 -8.70 1.69 -7.02
C SER A 50 -7.74 1.51 -5.85
N PHE A 51 -7.03 2.58 -5.47
CA PHE A 51 -6.18 2.57 -4.28
C PHE A 51 -6.96 2.27 -3.00
N ALA A 52 -8.17 2.85 -2.88
CA ALA A 52 -9.04 2.67 -1.73
C ALA A 52 -9.47 1.22 -1.53
N GLU A 53 -9.94 0.56 -2.61
CA GLU A 53 -10.39 -0.84 -2.54
C GLU A 53 -9.26 -1.79 -2.11
N VAL A 54 -8.05 -1.58 -2.63
CA VAL A 54 -6.89 -2.41 -2.29
C VAL A 54 -6.40 -2.13 -0.88
N LEU A 55 -6.34 -0.86 -0.47
CA LEU A 55 -5.94 -0.48 0.89
C LEU A 55 -6.90 -1.08 1.92
N ASP A 56 -8.20 -0.91 1.73
CA ASP A 56 -9.21 -1.40 2.68
C ASP A 56 -9.18 -2.93 2.79
N GLY A 57 -9.09 -3.64 1.66
CA GLY A 57 -8.98 -5.09 1.67
C GLY A 57 -7.72 -5.62 2.36
N LEU A 58 -6.61 -4.88 2.30
CA LEU A 58 -5.39 -5.21 3.04
C LEU A 58 -5.52 -4.91 4.53
N LEU A 59 -6.14 -3.79 4.91
CA LEU A 59 -6.35 -3.43 6.32
C LEU A 59 -7.31 -4.39 7.03
N ASP A 60 -8.21 -5.05 6.31
CA ASP A 60 -9.08 -6.09 6.86
C ASP A 60 -8.31 -7.38 7.25
N GLU A 61 -7.12 -7.63 6.70
CA GLU A 61 -6.33 -8.85 6.96
C GLU A 61 -4.96 -8.59 7.62
N LEU A 62 -4.46 -7.35 7.60
CA LEU A 62 -3.16 -6.99 8.17
C LEU A 62 -3.29 -6.24 9.50
N VAL A 63 -2.44 -6.61 10.45
CA VAL A 63 -2.16 -5.76 11.61
C VAL A 63 -1.11 -4.74 11.20
N VAL A 64 -1.43 -3.46 11.32
CA VAL A 64 -0.56 -2.35 10.94
C VAL A 64 -0.28 -1.49 12.17
N GLU A 65 0.99 -1.19 12.41
CA GLU A 65 1.43 -0.34 13.53
C GLU A 65 1.95 1.03 13.08
N GLY A 66 2.13 1.23 11.78
CA GLY A 66 2.60 2.48 11.22
C GLY A 66 2.30 2.57 9.73
N ALA A 67 2.11 3.80 9.27
CA ALA A 67 1.90 4.09 7.86
C ALA A 67 2.68 5.36 7.48
N THR A 68 3.30 5.34 6.31
CA THR A 68 4.04 6.48 5.76
C THR A 68 3.55 6.77 4.34
N ALA A 69 3.28 8.04 4.02
CA ALA A 69 2.87 8.50 2.69
C ALA A 69 3.68 9.73 2.23
N ALA A 70 3.57 10.06 0.95
CA ALA A 70 4.21 11.24 0.38
C ALA A 70 3.46 12.52 0.82
N LEU A 71 4.15 13.55 1.29
CA LEU A 71 3.53 14.81 1.72
C LEU A 71 2.79 15.52 0.57
N GLU A 72 3.25 15.32 -0.66
CA GLU A 72 2.70 15.90 -1.88
C GLU A 72 1.26 15.42 -2.15
N VAL A 73 0.83 14.30 -1.55
CA VAL A 73 -0.56 13.81 -1.62
C VAL A 73 -1.55 14.87 -1.13
N ARG A 74 -1.15 15.70 -0.16
CA ARG A 74 -1.99 16.73 0.48
C ARG A 74 -2.48 17.77 -0.52
N ASP A 75 -1.62 18.16 -1.44
CA ASP A 75 -1.90 19.21 -2.42
C ASP A 75 -2.48 18.62 -3.71
N ALA A 76 -1.97 17.47 -4.14
CA ALA A 76 -2.26 16.91 -5.45
C ALA A 76 -3.42 15.91 -5.47
N ASN A 77 -3.78 15.31 -4.32
CA ASN A 77 -4.80 14.27 -4.26
C ASN A 77 -5.65 14.34 -2.97
N PRO A 78 -6.66 15.23 -2.93
CA PRO A 78 -7.52 15.41 -1.77
C PRO A 78 -8.31 14.16 -1.37
N GLU A 79 -8.59 13.25 -2.31
CA GLU A 79 -9.32 12.01 -2.00
C GLU A 79 -8.44 11.00 -1.29
N ALA A 80 -7.24 10.73 -1.81
CA ALA A 80 -6.27 9.88 -1.13
C ALA A 80 -5.89 10.48 0.24
N THR A 81 -5.75 11.80 0.33
CA THR A 81 -5.53 12.50 1.60
C THR A 81 -6.62 12.20 2.63
N ARG A 82 -7.90 12.39 2.27
CA ARG A 82 -9.02 12.10 3.16
C ARG A 82 -9.08 10.64 3.59
N LEU A 83 -8.82 9.72 2.66
CA LEU A 83 -8.77 8.30 2.95
C LEU A 83 -7.65 7.97 3.95
N LEU A 84 -6.42 8.43 3.68
CA LEU A 84 -5.27 8.16 4.52
C LEU A 84 -5.44 8.76 5.93
N ASP A 85 -5.98 9.96 6.05
CA ASP A 85 -6.29 10.57 7.35
C ASP A 85 -7.34 9.78 8.13
N ALA A 86 -8.35 9.25 7.44
CA ALA A 86 -9.39 8.46 8.07
C ALA A 86 -8.88 7.10 8.56
N ARG A 87 -7.92 6.49 7.84
CA ARG A 87 -7.36 5.18 8.18
C ARG A 87 -6.18 5.25 9.15
N PHE A 88 -5.42 6.35 9.14
CA PHE A 88 -4.17 6.49 9.87
C PHE A 88 -4.08 7.83 10.62
N PRO A 89 -4.58 7.92 11.86
CA PRO A 89 -4.50 9.14 12.66
C PRO A 89 -3.06 9.64 12.92
N ASN A 90 -2.08 8.72 12.91
CA ASN A 90 -0.65 9.00 13.11
C ASN A 90 0.16 8.76 11.82
N LEU A 91 -0.39 9.13 10.66
CA LEU A 91 0.28 8.99 9.37
C LEU A 91 1.58 9.82 9.33
N GLU A 92 2.71 9.18 9.06
CA GLU A 92 3.98 9.86 8.78
C GLU A 92 3.94 10.39 7.33
N LEU A 93 4.29 11.67 7.15
CA LEU A 93 4.43 12.28 5.83
C LEU A 93 5.90 12.60 5.56
N ILE A 94 6.39 12.16 4.42
CA ILE A 94 7.76 12.38 3.95
C ILE A 94 7.75 12.88 2.50
N PRO A 95 8.83 13.48 1.99
CA PRO A 95 8.96 13.77 0.56
C PRO A 95 8.76 12.51 -0.29
N HIS A 96 8.16 12.66 -1.48
CA HIS A 96 7.92 11.52 -2.36
C HIS A 96 9.21 10.80 -2.79
N ASP A 97 10.32 11.54 -2.91
CA ASP A 97 11.64 10.96 -3.20
C ASP A 97 12.12 10.03 -2.08
N ASP A 98 11.87 10.37 -0.82
CA ASP A 98 12.19 9.52 0.32
C ASP A 98 11.30 8.28 0.36
N LEU A 99 10.01 8.42 0.01
CA LEU A 99 9.11 7.27 -0.11
C LEU A 99 9.55 6.30 -1.22
N LYS A 100 10.02 6.81 -2.37
CA LYS A 100 10.62 5.99 -3.43
C LYS A 100 11.85 5.24 -2.93
N ALA A 101 12.73 5.91 -2.17
CA ALA A 101 13.91 5.26 -1.60
C ALA A 101 13.53 4.09 -0.67
N ARG A 102 12.48 4.25 0.17
CA ARG A 102 11.97 3.19 1.05
C ARG A 102 11.33 2.01 0.31
N THR A 103 10.96 2.16 -0.97
CA THR A 103 10.33 1.10 -1.77
C THR A 103 11.29 -0.08 -2.00
N ALA A 104 12.60 0.18 -2.12
CA ALA A 104 13.60 -0.86 -2.37
C ALA A 104 13.71 -1.88 -1.22
N THR A 105 13.39 -1.47 0.00
CA THR A 105 13.43 -2.32 1.19
C THR A 105 12.06 -2.84 1.61
N ALA A 106 11.00 -2.56 0.82
CA ALA A 106 9.69 -3.12 1.07
C ALA A 106 9.72 -4.64 0.92
N ARG A 107 9.04 -5.35 1.82
CA ARG A 107 8.87 -6.81 1.69
C ARG A 107 7.94 -7.14 0.54
N LEU A 108 6.88 -6.35 0.39
CA LEU A 108 5.84 -6.51 -0.62
C LEU A 108 5.48 -5.14 -1.22
N VAL A 109 5.30 -5.11 -2.54
CA VAL A 109 4.68 -4.00 -3.26
C VAL A 109 3.41 -4.50 -3.93
N VAL A 110 2.30 -3.83 -3.69
CA VAL A 110 1.00 -4.09 -4.29
C VAL A 110 0.66 -2.92 -5.21
N ARG A 111 0.80 -3.15 -6.52
CA ARG A 111 0.49 -2.14 -7.53
C ARG A 111 -1.00 -2.16 -7.84
N THR A 112 -1.64 -1.01 -7.68
CA THR A 112 -3.07 -0.82 -7.97
C THR A 112 -3.27 -0.27 -9.37
N GLY A 113 -4.51 -0.21 -9.83
CA GLY A 113 -4.85 0.50 -11.06
C GLY A 113 -4.97 2.01 -10.86
N GLU A 114 -4.78 2.54 -9.65
CA GLU A 114 -4.98 3.96 -9.35
C GLU A 114 -4.19 4.88 -10.29
N ALA A 115 -4.89 5.89 -10.83
CA ALA A 115 -4.37 6.78 -11.86
C ALA A 115 -4.32 8.24 -11.40
N ARG A 116 -4.47 8.47 -10.08
CA ARG A 116 -4.34 9.77 -9.44
C ARG A 116 -2.99 9.88 -8.73
N PRO A 117 -2.40 11.08 -8.69
CA PRO A 117 -1.03 11.26 -8.23
C PRO A 117 -0.89 10.95 -6.74
N TYR A 118 0.28 10.43 -6.37
CA TYR A 118 0.72 10.19 -4.99
C TYR A 118 -0.18 9.29 -4.14
N ALA A 119 -1.01 8.44 -4.77
CA ALA A 119 -1.83 7.47 -4.06
C ALA A 119 -0.97 6.25 -3.67
N ASN A 120 -0.06 6.48 -2.72
CA ASN A 120 0.92 5.52 -2.25
C ASN A 120 1.00 5.55 -0.73
N VAL A 121 1.03 4.39 -0.09
CA VAL A 121 1.25 4.27 1.36
C VAL A 121 2.12 3.05 1.67
N LEU A 122 3.15 3.26 2.47
CA LEU A 122 4.00 2.20 3.01
C LEU A 122 3.49 1.85 4.41
N LEU A 123 2.95 0.65 4.56
CA LEU A 123 2.49 0.11 5.83
C LEU A 123 3.64 -0.64 6.52
N ARG A 124 3.72 -0.53 7.85
CA ARG A 124 4.58 -1.36 8.69
C ARG A 124 3.73 -2.35 9.47
N CYS A 125 4.03 -3.64 9.32
CA CYS A 125 3.28 -4.72 9.95
C CYS A 125 3.53 -4.74 11.46
N GLY A 126 2.43 -4.76 12.21
CA GLY A 126 2.44 -4.91 13.66
C GLY A 126 2.35 -6.37 14.09
N VAL A 127 1.99 -6.56 15.36
CA VAL A 127 1.73 -7.84 15.97
C VAL A 127 0.35 -7.81 16.62
N PHE A 128 -0.38 -8.93 16.59
CA PHE A 128 -1.76 -9.01 17.09
C PHE A 128 -1.86 -9.30 18.60
N PHE A 129 -0.73 -9.42 19.31
CA PHE A 129 -0.63 -9.77 20.74
C PHE A 129 0.28 -8.81 21.50
#